data_AF-A0A5A7RM02-F1
#
_entry.id   AF-A0A5A7RM02-F1
#
_cell.length_a   1.000
_cell.length_b   1.000
_cell.length_c   1.000
_cell.angle_alpha   90.00
_cell.angle_beta   90.00
_cell.angle_gamma   90.00
#
_symmetry.space_group_name_H-M   'P 1'
#
loop_
_entity.id
_entity.type
_entity.pdbx_description
1 polymer ?
#
loop_
_entity_poly.entity_id
_entity_poly.type
_entity_poly.pdbx_seq_one_letter_code
_entity_poly.pdbx_strand_id
1 'polypeptide(L)'
;IKNIIEKYRLPSVVSFSGGKDSLATLLLTLDAGYEMPLLFIDTGLEFEETIKHVYEIVDAYGLQLIEGKAGRKFWDSLPFFGPPARDFRWCCKTCKLGVASQLIKENFAGGILSFIGQRRYESFNRAKHGKVWKNPWVHGQIGASPIQNWTALHIWLYLFMKKARWNKLYEQGFARIGCWLCPACDMAEFELKKHRDWQIFNESLITFSKKHALPKEWIDLGLWRWRRKPKWSPVDYVIEEKREYNIEGNEKRIENFLGILGEVKKRGKKYVVNEVKIEIGKEIKASSNEKVIKDIIYRAINCVGCGVCISKCNSNAIYIKNGKAWINEHCIHCMQCMDECPVIVFK
;
A
#
# COMPACT_ATOMS: atom_id res chain seq x y z
N ILE A 1 15.03 9.04 -20.70
CA ILE A 1 15.79 8.81 -19.44
C ILE A 1 16.72 9.99 -19.20
N LYS A 2 17.78 10.18 -20.00
CA LYS A 2 18.71 11.34 -19.97
C LYS A 2 18.02 12.69 -19.70
N ASN A 3 17.10 13.12 -20.56
CA ASN A 3 16.42 14.43 -20.42
C ASN A 3 15.66 14.61 -19.10
N ILE A 4 15.13 13.53 -18.51
CA ILE A 4 14.37 13.61 -17.27
C ILE A 4 15.31 13.70 -16.07
N ILE A 5 16.43 12.97 -16.10
CA ILE A 5 17.48 13.07 -15.08
C ILE A 5 18.05 14.49 -15.06
N GLU A 6 18.40 15.02 -16.23
CA GLU A 6 18.93 16.38 -16.36
C GLU A 6 17.94 17.47 -15.91
N LYS A 7 16.65 17.27 -16.21
CA LYS A 7 15.57 18.20 -15.84
C LYS A 7 15.36 18.28 -14.32
N TYR A 8 15.32 17.14 -13.64
CA TYR A 8 14.94 17.11 -12.21
C TYR A 8 16.14 17.17 -11.28
N ARG A 9 17.31 16.66 -11.68
CA ARG A 9 18.55 16.64 -10.87
C ARG A 9 18.33 16.08 -9.45
N LEU A 10 17.45 15.08 -9.34
CA LEU A 10 17.17 14.36 -8.10
C LEU A 10 17.94 13.03 -8.08
N PRO A 11 18.22 12.47 -6.88
CA PRO A 11 18.62 11.08 -6.74
C PRO A 11 17.66 10.18 -7.52
N SER A 12 18.21 9.31 -8.35
CA SER A 12 17.44 8.48 -9.27
C SER A 12 17.51 7.01 -8.86
N VAL A 13 16.38 6.33 -8.92
CA VAL A 13 16.25 4.89 -8.60
C VAL A 13 15.40 4.20 -9.66
N VAL A 14 15.58 2.89 -9.81
CA VAL A 14 14.65 2.04 -10.58
C VAL A 14 13.74 1.31 -9.60
N SER A 15 12.44 1.56 -9.67
CA SER A 15 11.46 0.78 -8.91
C SER A 15 11.34 -0.61 -9.51
N PHE A 16 11.97 -1.59 -8.87
CA PHE A 16 12.12 -2.93 -9.39
C PHE A 16 11.22 -3.91 -8.63
N SER A 17 10.25 -4.52 -9.31
CA SER A 17 9.28 -5.44 -8.69
C SER A 17 9.52 -6.90 -9.07
N GLY A 18 10.65 -7.23 -9.71
CA GLY A 18 10.93 -8.57 -10.22
C GLY A 18 10.06 -9.02 -11.41
N GLY A 19 9.38 -8.09 -12.09
CA GLY A 19 8.58 -8.38 -13.29
C GLY A 19 9.29 -7.97 -14.59
N LYS A 20 8.79 -8.47 -15.73
CA LYS A 20 9.33 -8.17 -17.08
C LYS A 20 9.35 -6.66 -17.38
N ASP A 21 8.33 -5.94 -16.93
CA ASP A 21 8.16 -4.51 -17.21
C ASP A 21 9.17 -3.67 -16.40
N SER A 22 9.46 -4.05 -15.15
CA SER A 22 10.52 -3.42 -14.35
C SER A 22 11.92 -3.81 -14.83
N LEU A 23 12.11 -5.04 -15.32
CA LEU A 23 13.37 -5.49 -15.92
C LEU A 23 13.69 -4.74 -17.21
N ALA A 24 12.72 -4.59 -18.12
CA ALA A 24 12.92 -3.76 -19.30
C ALA A 24 13.26 -2.31 -18.95
N THR A 25 12.64 -1.77 -17.90
CA THR A 25 12.95 -0.41 -17.42
C THR A 25 14.38 -0.30 -16.90
N LEU A 26 14.84 -1.27 -16.11
CA LEU A 26 16.22 -1.35 -15.64
C LEU A 26 17.22 -1.41 -16.80
N LEU A 27 16.99 -2.31 -17.76
CA LEU A 27 17.88 -2.46 -18.91
C LEU A 27 17.95 -1.18 -19.75
N LEU A 28 16.83 -0.45 -19.89
CA LEU A 28 16.82 0.84 -20.57
C LEU A 28 17.59 1.93 -19.80
N THR A 29 17.62 1.90 -18.46
CA THR A 29 18.44 2.85 -17.69
C THR A 29 19.92 2.53 -17.83
N LEU A 30 20.29 1.24 -17.82
CA LEU A 30 21.66 0.79 -18.07
C LEU A 30 22.12 1.14 -19.49
N ASP A 31 21.30 0.89 -20.51
CA ASP A 31 21.56 1.28 -21.91
C ASP A 31 21.74 2.79 -22.07
N ALA A 32 21.08 3.58 -21.21
CA ALA A 32 21.23 5.03 -21.20
C ALA A 32 22.52 5.51 -20.51
N GLY A 33 23.31 4.59 -19.92
CA GLY A 33 24.56 4.86 -19.20
C GLY A 33 24.36 5.20 -17.72
N TYR A 34 23.27 4.75 -17.10
CA TYR A 34 22.99 5.05 -15.68
C TYR A 34 22.82 3.78 -14.85
N GLU A 35 23.77 3.57 -13.94
CA GLU A 35 23.73 2.55 -12.90
C GLU A 35 23.07 3.14 -11.65
N MET A 36 21.76 2.92 -11.52
CA MET A 36 20.96 3.45 -10.42
C MET A 36 20.65 2.35 -9.40
N PRO A 37 20.50 2.68 -8.11
CA PRO A 37 20.00 1.74 -7.13
C PRO A 37 18.61 1.19 -7.51
N LEU A 38 18.39 -0.10 -7.22
CA LEU A 38 17.07 -0.72 -7.32
C LEU A 38 16.29 -0.46 -6.03
N LEU A 39 15.07 0.06 -6.17
CA LEU A 39 14.13 0.21 -5.06
C LEU A 39 13.14 -0.95 -5.10
N PHE A 40 13.25 -1.87 -4.15
CA PHE A 40 12.36 -3.02 -4.00
C PHE A 40 11.56 -2.93 -2.71
N ILE A 41 10.27 -3.24 -2.79
CA ILE A 41 9.39 -3.31 -1.62
C ILE A 41 8.89 -4.74 -1.51
N ASP A 42 9.47 -5.49 -0.59
CA ASP A 42 8.98 -6.80 -0.22
C ASP A 42 7.72 -6.63 0.64
N THR A 43 6.58 -6.94 0.05
CA THR A 43 5.28 -6.81 0.72
C THR A 43 5.03 -7.92 1.75
N GLY A 44 5.91 -8.91 1.87
CA GLY A 44 5.70 -10.16 2.59
C GLY A 44 4.72 -11.11 1.88
N LEU A 45 4.29 -10.75 0.67
CA LEU A 45 3.31 -11.47 -0.14
C LEU A 45 3.84 -11.77 -1.54
N GLU A 46 5.13 -11.56 -1.80
CA GLU A 46 5.75 -11.97 -3.05
C GLU A 46 5.99 -13.47 -3.06
N PHE A 47 6.01 -14.09 -4.24
CA PHE A 47 6.50 -15.46 -4.39
C PHE A 47 8.01 -15.54 -4.11
N GLU A 48 8.47 -16.70 -3.62
CA GLU A 48 9.90 -16.94 -3.37
C GLU A 48 10.74 -16.76 -4.65
N GLU A 49 10.23 -17.17 -5.81
CA GLU A 49 10.92 -16.96 -7.10
C GLU A 49 11.09 -15.48 -7.43
N THR A 50 10.13 -14.63 -7.05
CA THR A 50 10.23 -13.18 -7.28
C THR A 50 11.31 -12.57 -6.42
N ILE A 51 11.36 -12.93 -5.13
CA ILE A 51 12.39 -12.44 -4.21
C ILE A 51 13.77 -12.91 -4.69
N LYS A 52 13.90 -14.20 -5.02
CA LYS A 52 15.15 -14.76 -5.57
C LYS A 52 15.58 -14.05 -6.84
N HIS A 53 14.66 -13.83 -7.77
CA HIS A 53 14.93 -13.14 -9.02
C HIS A 53 15.40 -11.68 -8.80
N VAL A 54 14.86 -10.98 -7.80
CA VAL A 54 15.33 -9.64 -7.44
C VAL A 54 16.80 -9.67 -7.02
N TYR A 55 17.18 -10.55 -6.10
CA TYR A 55 18.58 -10.66 -5.67
C TYR A 55 19.51 -11.11 -6.80
N GLU A 56 19.10 -12.09 -7.62
CA GLU A 56 19.88 -12.53 -8.78
C GLU A 56 20.15 -11.38 -9.77
N ILE A 57 19.19 -10.48 -9.98
CA ILE A 57 19.36 -9.31 -10.87
C ILE A 57 20.27 -8.26 -10.22
N VAL A 58 20.12 -8.00 -8.92
CA VAL A 58 21.01 -7.10 -8.18
C VAL A 58 22.46 -7.55 -8.32
N ASP A 59 22.73 -8.84 -8.07
CA ASP A 59 24.07 -9.42 -8.15
C ASP A 59 24.60 -9.44 -9.59
N ALA A 60 23.77 -9.83 -10.57
CA ALA A 60 24.18 -9.94 -11.97
C ALA A 60 24.59 -8.60 -12.60
N TYR A 61 24.02 -7.49 -12.15
CA TYR A 61 24.36 -6.15 -12.63
C TYR A 61 25.21 -5.33 -11.65
N GLY A 62 25.59 -5.90 -10.49
CA GLY A 62 26.43 -5.21 -9.50
C GLY A 62 25.79 -3.93 -8.92
N LEU A 63 24.47 -3.89 -8.79
CA LEU A 63 23.74 -2.68 -8.39
C LEU A 63 23.48 -2.63 -6.88
N GLN A 64 23.31 -1.43 -6.33
CA GLN A 64 22.82 -1.28 -4.95
C GLN A 64 21.33 -1.64 -4.87
N LEU A 65 20.95 -2.41 -3.85
CA LEU A 65 19.55 -2.65 -3.51
C LEU A 65 19.13 -1.80 -2.30
N ILE A 66 18.08 -1.01 -2.48
CA ILE A 66 17.36 -0.30 -1.42
C ILE A 66 16.06 -1.05 -1.19
N GLU A 67 16.01 -1.84 -0.12
CA GLU A 67 14.92 -2.76 0.17
C GLU A 67 14.09 -2.30 1.37
N GLY A 68 12.77 -2.27 1.20
CA GLY A 68 11.82 -2.08 2.29
C GLY A 68 11.01 -3.35 2.51
N LYS A 69 10.94 -3.84 3.75
CA LYS A 69 10.20 -5.05 4.10
C LYS A 69 8.95 -4.72 4.91
N ALA A 70 7.79 -5.20 4.46
CA ALA A 70 6.54 -5.07 5.20
C ALA A 70 6.47 -6.05 6.37
N GLY A 71 7.20 -7.17 6.32
CA GLY A 71 7.15 -8.21 7.34
C GLY A 71 5.73 -8.75 7.52
N ARG A 72 5.28 -8.87 8.78
CA ARG A 72 3.94 -9.39 9.10
C ARG A 72 2.80 -8.39 9.00
N LYS A 73 3.03 -7.16 8.50
CA LYS A 73 2.00 -6.10 8.45
C LYS A 73 0.70 -6.54 7.78
N PHE A 74 0.74 -7.38 6.74
CA PHE A 74 -0.46 -7.95 6.13
C PHE A 74 -1.25 -8.78 7.15
N TRP A 75 -0.59 -9.79 7.71
CA TRP A 75 -1.20 -10.74 8.65
C TRP A 75 -1.69 -10.05 9.92
N ASP A 76 -0.94 -9.09 10.46
CA ASP A 76 -1.34 -8.32 11.65
C ASP A 76 -2.55 -7.39 11.36
N SER A 77 -2.74 -6.96 10.11
CA SER A 77 -3.86 -6.08 9.71
C SER A 77 -5.09 -6.84 9.21
N LEU A 78 -4.93 -8.11 8.80
CA LEU A 78 -5.98 -8.95 8.25
C LEU A 78 -7.18 -9.15 9.19
N PRO A 79 -7.02 -9.33 10.52
CA PRO A 79 -8.16 -9.43 11.43
C PRO A 79 -9.03 -8.17 11.48
N PHE A 80 -8.42 -6.99 11.28
CA PHE A 80 -9.13 -5.72 11.30
C PHE A 80 -9.84 -5.43 9.97
N PHE A 81 -9.13 -5.54 8.84
CA PHE A 81 -9.71 -5.20 7.53
C PHE A 81 -10.44 -6.36 6.86
N GLY A 82 -10.21 -7.59 7.28
CA GLY A 82 -10.60 -8.77 6.53
C GLY A 82 -9.84 -8.92 5.19
N PRO A 83 -10.24 -9.88 4.36
CA PRO A 83 -9.56 -10.20 3.11
C PRO A 83 -9.48 -9.00 2.16
N PRO A 84 -8.34 -8.78 1.48
CA PRO A 84 -8.25 -7.73 0.49
C PRO A 84 -9.15 -8.04 -0.72
N ALA A 85 -9.78 -7.02 -1.27
CA ALA A 85 -10.60 -7.13 -2.48
C ALA A 85 -10.16 -6.12 -3.56
N ARG A 86 -10.63 -6.28 -4.79
CA ARG A 86 -10.34 -5.39 -5.93
C ARG A 86 -10.76 -3.94 -5.64
N ASP A 87 -11.88 -3.78 -4.96
CA ASP A 87 -12.44 -2.51 -4.50
C ASP A 87 -12.08 -2.15 -3.05
N PHE A 88 -11.30 -2.99 -2.38
CA PHE A 88 -10.92 -2.86 -0.97
C PHE A 88 -9.44 -3.22 -0.74
N ARG A 89 -8.55 -2.59 -1.53
CA ARG A 89 -7.10 -2.89 -1.57
C ARG A 89 -6.31 -2.22 -0.43
N TRP A 90 -6.71 -2.45 0.80
CA TRP A 90 -6.02 -1.92 1.98
C TRP A 90 -4.55 -2.35 2.05
N CYS A 91 -4.24 -3.59 1.62
CA CYS A 91 -2.89 -4.15 1.59
C CYS A 91 -1.91 -3.32 0.74
N CYS A 92 -2.37 -2.68 -0.34
CA CYS A 92 -1.53 -1.78 -1.13
C CYS A 92 -1.11 -0.54 -0.33
N LYS A 93 -1.98 -0.04 0.55
CA LYS A 93 -1.69 1.13 1.38
C LYS A 93 -0.79 0.74 2.56
N THR A 94 -1.03 -0.40 3.18
CA THR A 94 -0.32 -0.85 4.38
C THR A 94 1.03 -1.51 4.09
N CYS A 95 1.08 -2.46 3.15
CA CYS A 95 2.26 -3.28 2.88
C CYS A 95 3.18 -2.68 1.82
N LYS A 96 2.66 -1.81 0.94
CA LYS A 96 3.46 -1.25 -0.16
C LYS A 96 3.70 0.24 -0.01
N LEU A 97 2.65 1.05 -0.02
CA LEU A 97 2.79 2.51 0.00
C LEU A 97 3.37 3.01 1.32
N GLY A 98 2.90 2.51 2.47
CA GLY A 98 3.46 2.87 3.78
C GLY A 98 4.95 2.57 3.89
N VAL A 99 5.38 1.39 3.44
CA VAL A 99 6.78 0.95 3.45
C VAL A 99 7.64 1.78 2.49
N ALA A 100 7.19 1.98 1.24
CA ALA A 100 7.90 2.80 0.26
C ALA A 100 8.07 4.25 0.75
N SER A 101 7.02 4.81 1.34
CA SER A 101 7.02 6.13 1.95
C SER A 101 8.06 6.30 3.06
N GLN A 102 8.18 5.31 3.95
CA GLN A 102 9.18 5.32 5.02
C GLN A 102 10.60 5.21 4.46
N LEU A 103 10.80 4.24 3.58
CA LEU A 103 12.08 3.97 2.94
C LEU A 103 12.61 5.18 2.17
N ILE A 104 11.75 5.87 1.42
CA ILE A 104 12.12 7.07 0.67
C ILE A 104 12.46 8.23 1.61
N LYS A 105 11.70 8.41 2.68
CA LYS A 105 11.97 9.47 3.67
C LYS A 105 13.31 9.26 4.39
N GLU A 106 13.64 8.02 4.71
CA GLU A 106 14.88 7.64 5.41
C GLU A 106 16.12 7.78 4.51
N ASN A 107 16.00 7.47 3.21
CA ASN A 107 17.14 7.46 2.29
C ASN A 107 17.27 8.73 1.44
N PHE A 108 16.19 9.51 1.26
CA PHE A 108 16.14 10.59 0.27
C PHE A 108 15.33 11.81 0.75
N ALA A 109 15.91 12.59 1.66
CA ALA A 109 15.26 13.77 2.25
C ALA A 109 14.75 14.81 1.22
N GLY A 110 15.45 14.96 0.08
CA GLY A 110 15.10 15.89 -1.00
C GLY A 110 14.11 15.35 -2.05
N GLY A 111 13.64 14.11 -1.88
CA GLY A 111 12.82 13.41 -2.87
C GLY A 111 13.65 12.60 -3.89
N ILE A 112 12.94 11.86 -4.75
CA ILE A 112 13.53 10.94 -5.73
C ILE A 112 12.90 11.06 -7.12
N LEU A 113 13.70 10.75 -8.12
CA LEU A 113 13.22 10.39 -9.45
C LEU A 113 13.18 8.86 -9.57
N SER A 114 11.98 8.31 -9.71
CA SER A 114 11.72 6.87 -9.72
C SER A 114 11.38 6.41 -11.14
N PHE A 115 12.25 5.62 -11.76
CA PHE A 115 11.96 4.96 -13.03
C PHE A 115 11.09 3.71 -12.76
N ILE A 116 9.89 3.68 -13.35
CA ILE A 116 8.85 2.70 -13.04
C ILE A 116 8.42 1.98 -14.32
N GLY A 117 8.36 0.64 -14.26
CA GLY A 117 7.89 -0.22 -15.34
C GLY A 117 6.36 -0.22 -15.49
N GLN A 118 5.77 0.95 -15.74
CA GLN A 118 4.32 1.11 -15.95
C GLN A 118 4.01 1.32 -17.43
N ARG A 119 3.01 0.63 -17.97
CA ARG A 119 2.55 0.83 -19.36
C ARG A 119 1.12 1.38 -19.41
N ARG A 120 0.81 2.18 -20.44
CA ARG A 120 -0.54 2.73 -20.65
C ARG A 120 -1.60 1.65 -20.86
N TYR A 121 -1.20 0.50 -21.39
CA TYR A 121 -2.10 -0.62 -21.73
C TYR A 121 -2.48 -1.48 -20.52
N GLU A 122 -1.99 -1.16 -19.31
CA GLU A 122 -2.36 -1.91 -18.11
C GLU A 122 -3.67 -1.45 -17.47
N SER A 123 -4.05 -0.18 -17.61
CA SER A 123 -5.34 0.36 -17.18
C SER A 123 -5.61 1.76 -17.74
N PHE A 124 -6.89 2.16 -17.77
CA PHE A 124 -7.29 3.52 -18.16
C PHE A 124 -6.60 4.62 -17.33
N ASN A 125 -6.43 4.40 -16.02
CA ASN A 125 -5.74 5.38 -15.16
C ASN A 125 -4.27 5.54 -15.56
N ARG A 126 -3.57 4.42 -15.83
CA ARG A 126 -2.17 4.46 -16.26
C ARG A 126 -2.01 5.12 -17.63
N ALA A 127 -3.00 5.02 -18.52
CA ALA A 127 -3.00 5.75 -19.78
C ALA A 127 -3.10 7.27 -19.58
N LYS A 128 -3.91 7.74 -18.62
CA LYS A 128 -4.12 9.18 -18.35
C LYS A 128 -2.92 9.87 -17.69
N HIS A 129 -2.16 9.19 -16.84
CA HIS A 129 -1.05 9.80 -16.08
C HIS A 129 0.15 10.25 -16.94
N GLY A 130 0.27 9.77 -18.18
CA GLY A 130 1.39 10.12 -19.06
C GLY A 130 2.72 9.46 -18.68
N LYS A 131 3.82 9.98 -19.24
CA LYS A 131 5.18 9.41 -19.07
C LYS A 131 5.86 9.82 -17.77
N VAL A 132 5.52 10.98 -17.22
CA VAL A 132 6.13 11.54 -16.00
C VAL A 132 5.01 12.12 -15.14
N TRP A 133 4.99 11.80 -13.86
CA TRP A 133 3.96 12.24 -12.92
C TRP A 133 4.55 12.45 -11.52
N LYS A 134 3.89 13.29 -10.72
CA LYS A 134 4.17 13.38 -9.27
C LYS A 134 3.32 12.34 -8.55
N ASN A 135 3.92 11.55 -7.66
CA ASN A 135 3.16 10.58 -6.88
C ASN A 135 2.35 11.33 -5.80
N PRO A 136 1.00 11.25 -5.80
CA PRO A 136 0.20 11.91 -4.77
C PRO A 136 0.33 11.23 -3.40
N TRP A 137 0.79 9.98 -3.36
CA TRP A 137 0.86 9.15 -2.16
C TRP A 137 2.19 9.27 -1.43
N VAL A 138 3.27 9.37 -2.19
CA VAL A 138 4.64 9.44 -1.66
C VAL A 138 5.18 10.84 -1.93
N HIS A 139 5.24 11.66 -0.88
CA HIS A 139 5.77 13.02 -0.98
C HIS A 139 7.23 12.98 -1.44
N GLY A 140 7.58 13.84 -2.39
CA GLY A 140 8.93 13.91 -2.94
C GLY A 140 9.23 12.87 -4.03
N GLN A 141 8.31 11.96 -4.39
CA GLN A 141 8.54 11.01 -5.48
C GLN A 141 8.00 11.51 -6.83
N ILE A 142 8.89 11.64 -7.81
CA ILE A 142 8.56 11.85 -9.22
C ILE A 142 8.68 10.51 -9.94
N GLY A 143 7.58 10.02 -10.51
CA GLY A 143 7.58 8.79 -11.31
C GLY A 143 7.85 9.09 -12.77
N ALA A 144 8.66 8.26 -13.43
CA ALA A 144 8.89 8.30 -14.87
C ALA A 144 8.81 6.89 -15.47
N SER A 145 8.06 6.71 -16.55
CA SER A 145 7.99 5.44 -17.28
C SER A 145 8.57 5.57 -18.69
N PRO A 146 9.78 5.02 -18.92
CA PRO A 146 10.38 4.95 -20.26
C PRO A 146 9.56 4.08 -21.24
N ILE A 147 8.85 3.08 -20.71
CA ILE A 147 8.10 2.08 -21.48
C ILE A 147 6.60 2.39 -21.57
N GLN A 148 6.18 3.62 -21.26
CA GLN A 148 4.76 3.99 -21.18
C GLN A 148 3.94 3.58 -22.42
N ASN A 149 4.54 3.66 -23.62
CA ASN A 149 3.89 3.34 -24.89
C ASN A 149 4.22 1.94 -25.42
N TRP A 150 4.96 1.12 -24.68
CA TRP A 150 5.31 -0.24 -25.09
C TRP A 150 4.14 -1.21 -24.85
N THR A 151 3.95 -2.15 -25.77
CA THR A 151 3.03 -3.28 -25.59
C THR A 151 3.75 -4.39 -24.83
N ALA A 152 3.03 -5.43 -24.41
CA ALA A 152 3.68 -6.60 -23.81
C ALA A 152 4.64 -7.27 -24.81
N LEU A 153 4.30 -7.25 -26.11
CA LEU A 153 5.16 -7.77 -27.18
C LEU A 153 6.48 -6.99 -27.28
N HIS A 154 6.44 -5.66 -27.27
CA HIS A 154 7.66 -4.84 -27.28
C HIS A 154 8.58 -5.17 -26.10
N ILE A 155 8.01 -5.39 -24.90
CA ILE A 155 8.76 -5.78 -23.71
C ILE A 155 9.46 -7.12 -23.94
N TRP A 156 8.74 -8.15 -24.37
CA TRP A 156 9.33 -9.47 -24.59
C TRP A 156 10.40 -9.47 -25.68
N LEU A 157 10.13 -8.84 -26.83
CA LEU A 157 11.12 -8.70 -27.91
C LEU A 157 12.41 -8.03 -27.41
N TYR A 158 12.28 -6.98 -26.62
CA TYR A 158 13.44 -6.29 -26.03
C TYR A 158 14.20 -7.18 -25.03
N LEU A 159 13.49 -7.91 -24.16
CA LEU A 159 14.14 -8.83 -23.22
C LEU A 159 14.86 -9.98 -23.94
N PHE A 160 14.28 -10.53 -25.02
CA PHE A 160 14.93 -11.54 -25.85
C PHE A 160 16.16 -10.99 -26.56
N MET A 161 16.07 -9.80 -27.15
CA MET A 161 17.20 -9.12 -27.78
C MET A 161 18.34 -8.90 -26.78
N LYS A 162 18.02 -8.56 -25.52
CA LYS A 162 18.98 -8.41 -24.43
C LYS A 162 19.46 -9.72 -23.83
N LYS A 163 18.91 -10.86 -24.25
CA LYS A 163 19.13 -12.17 -23.61
C LYS A 163 18.97 -12.11 -22.09
N ALA A 164 18.01 -11.30 -21.64
CA ALA A 164 17.82 -11.01 -20.23
C ALA A 164 17.26 -12.24 -19.51
N ARG A 165 17.70 -12.48 -18.27
CA ARG A 165 17.07 -13.47 -17.39
C ARG A 165 15.83 -12.83 -16.79
N TRP A 166 14.65 -13.40 -17.05
CA TRP A 166 13.38 -12.96 -16.47
C TRP A 166 12.95 -13.88 -15.33
N ASN A 167 11.95 -13.44 -14.56
CA ASN A 167 11.36 -14.22 -13.48
C ASN A 167 10.76 -15.54 -14.00
N LYS A 168 11.15 -16.66 -13.39
CA LYS A 168 10.71 -18.01 -13.78
C LYS A 168 9.20 -18.24 -13.70
N LEU A 169 8.47 -17.42 -12.95
CA LEU A 169 7.01 -17.49 -12.93
C LEU A 169 6.38 -17.22 -14.30
N TYR A 170 7.03 -16.44 -15.18
CA TYR A 170 6.56 -16.28 -16.55
C TYR A 170 6.57 -17.59 -17.35
N GLU A 171 7.52 -18.48 -17.07
CA GLU A 171 7.61 -19.82 -17.68
C GLU A 171 6.57 -20.79 -17.09
N GLN A 172 6.01 -20.45 -15.92
CA GLN A 172 4.92 -21.18 -15.27
C GLN A 172 3.52 -20.66 -15.68
N GLY A 173 3.45 -19.80 -16.69
CA GLY A 173 2.18 -19.30 -17.25
C GLY A 173 1.66 -17.99 -16.65
N PHE A 174 2.39 -17.36 -15.72
CA PHE A 174 1.99 -16.07 -15.17
C PHE A 174 2.14 -14.96 -16.20
N ALA A 175 1.07 -14.18 -16.47
CA ALA A 175 1.16 -13.03 -17.38
C ALA A 175 1.70 -11.75 -16.70
N ARG A 176 1.53 -11.67 -15.37
CA ARG A 176 1.98 -10.56 -14.52
C ARG A 176 2.48 -11.15 -13.20
N ILE A 177 3.55 -10.57 -12.68
CA ILE A 177 4.08 -10.91 -11.36
C ILE A 177 3.61 -9.86 -10.35
N GLY A 178 3.17 -10.33 -9.19
CA GLY A 178 2.81 -9.53 -8.04
C GLY A 178 2.54 -10.43 -6.84
N CYS A 179 1.79 -9.92 -5.87
CA CYS A 179 1.50 -10.66 -4.66
C CYS A 179 0.69 -11.94 -4.93
N TRP A 180 1.05 -13.06 -4.30
CA TRP A 180 0.47 -14.38 -4.58
C TRP A 180 -1.03 -14.50 -4.23
N LEU A 181 -1.55 -13.64 -3.35
CA LEU A 181 -2.98 -13.57 -2.99
C LEU A 181 -3.71 -12.33 -3.56
N CYS A 182 -3.14 -11.67 -4.57
CA CYS A 182 -3.68 -10.40 -5.05
C CYS A 182 -5.10 -10.55 -5.60
N PRO A 183 -6.12 -9.84 -5.07
CA PRO A 183 -7.49 -9.97 -5.58
C PRO A 183 -7.63 -9.48 -7.02
N ALA A 184 -6.65 -8.73 -7.54
CA ALA A 184 -6.63 -8.20 -8.90
C ALA A 184 -6.01 -9.15 -9.93
N CYS A 185 -5.42 -10.28 -9.53
CA CYS A 185 -4.90 -11.28 -10.47
C CYS A 185 -6.04 -12.08 -11.13
N ASP A 186 -5.71 -12.83 -12.17
CA ASP A 186 -6.63 -13.80 -12.76
C ASP A 186 -6.92 -14.95 -11.76
N MET A 187 -8.11 -15.55 -11.82
CA MET A 187 -8.38 -16.73 -10.98
C MET A 187 -7.49 -17.92 -11.37
N ALA A 188 -7.19 -18.05 -12.66
CA ALA A 188 -6.33 -19.12 -13.15
C ALA A 188 -4.95 -19.10 -12.48
N GLU A 189 -4.44 -17.92 -12.08
CA GLU A 189 -3.16 -17.81 -11.38
C GLU A 189 -3.14 -18.55 -10.03
N PHE A 190 -4.27 -18.62 -9.32
CA PHE A 190 -4.37 -19.39 -8.07
C PHE A 190 -4.34 -20.90 -8.29
N GLU A 191 -4.73 -21.36 -9.48
CA GLU A 191 -4.66 -22.77 -9.87
C GLU A 191 -3.30 -23.14 -10.47
N LEU A 192 -2.60 -22.18 -11.11
CA LEU A 192 -1.24 -22.39 -11.63
C LEU A 192 -0.25 -22.69 -10.52
N LYS A 193 -0.29 -21.93 -9.41
CA LYS A 193 0.63 -22.12 -8.29
C LYS A 193 0.04 -21.58 -6.98
N LYS A 194 -0.10 -22.47 -6.00
CA LYS A 194 -0.46 -22.09 -4.63
C LYS A 194 0.81 -21.82 -3.82
N HIS A 195 0.86 -20.64 -3.20
CA HIS A 195 1.92 -20.29 -2.26
C HIS A 195 1.82 -21.15 -0.99
N ARG A 196 2.93 -21.35 -0.27
CA ARG A 196 2.97 -22.16 0.97
C ARG A 196 1.98 -21.68 2.04
N ASP A 197 1.74 -20.37 2.09
CA ASP A 197 0.82 -19.75 3.07
C ASP A 197 -0.64 -19.69 2.57
N TRP A 198 -0.96 -20.34 1.45
CA TRP A 198 -2.32 -20.34 0.87
C TRP A 198 -3.35 -20.90 1.85
N GLN A 199 -3.01 -21.96 2.59
CA GLN A 199 -3.94 -22.58 3.54
C GLN A 199 -4.31 -21.60 4.67
N ILE A 200 -3.34 -20.87 5.21
CA ILE A 200 -3.56 -19.85 6.24
C ILE A 200 -4.49 -18.75 5.73
N PHE A 201 -4.27 -18.29 4.49
CA PHE A 201 -5.15 -17.31 3.88
C PHE A 201 -6.57 -17.87 3.66
N ASN A 202 -6.70 -19.10 3.19
CA ASN A 202 -7.99 -19.76 2.99
C ASN A 202 -8.78 -19.91 4.30
N GLU A 203 -8.12 -20.25 5.41
CA GLU A 203 -8.73 -20.28 6.74
C GLU A 203 -9.26 -18.90 7.17
N SER A 204 -8.54 -17.83 6.83
CA SER A 204 -9.00 -16.47 7.06
C SER A 204 -10.26 -16.13 6.24
N LEU A 205 -10.35 -16.62 5.00
CA LEU A 205 -11.54 -16.46 4.16
C LEU A 205 -12.74 -17.19 4.76
N ILE A 206 -12.54 -18.42 5.24
CA ILE A 206 -13.59 -19.23 5.90
C ILE A 206 -14.07 -18.54 7.17
N THR A 207 -13.15 -18.05 8.00
CA THR A 207 -13.48 -17.33 9.24
C THR A 207 -14.28 -16.06 8.93
N PHE A 208 -13.84 -15.30 7.92
CA PHE A 208 -14.54 -14.11 7.47
C PHE A 208 -15.94 -14.42 6.91
N SER A 209 -16.06 -15.48 6.10
CA SER A 209 -17.34 -15.96 5.57
C SER A 209 -18.32 -16.33 6.68
N LYS A 210 -17.88 -17.09 7.70
CA LYS A 210 -18.72 -17.43 8.85
C LYS A 210 -19.17 -16.21 9.64
N LYS A 211 -18.25 -15.27 9.92
CA LYS A 211 -18.55 -14.01 10.64
C LYS A 211 -19.66 -13.21 9.96
N HIS A 212 -19.66 -13.17 8.63
CA HIS A 212 -20.60 -12.39 7.84
C HIS A 212 -21.74 -13.23 7.24
N ALA A 213 -21.92 -14.49 7.67
CA ALA A 213 -22.92 -15.42 7.15
C ALA A 213 -22.92 -15.52 5.61
N LEU A 214 -21.73 -15.50 4.99
CA LEU A 214 -21.57 -15.52 3.54
C LEU A 214 -21.74 -16.95 2.99
N PRO A 215 -22.38 -17.12 1.82
CA PRO A 215 -22.55 -18.43 1.18
C PRO A 215 -21.20 -19.04 0.80
N LYS A 216 -21.14 -20.37 0.70
CA LYS A 216 -19.90 -21.10 0.38
C LYS A 216 -19.32 -20.68 -0.98
N GLU A 217 -20.21 -20.43 -1.93
CA GLU A 217 -19.91 -19.95 -3.28
C GLU A 217 -19.15 -18.62 -3.29
N TRP A 218 -19.21 -17.84 -2.20
CA TRP A 218 -18.42 -16.63 -2.06
C TRP A 218 -16.91 -16.91 -2.11
N ILE A 219 -16.47 -18.04 -1.55
CA ILE A 219 -15.09 -18.50 -1.64
C ILE A 219 -14.88 -19.26 -2.95
N ASP A 220 -15.73 -20.26 -3.24
CA ASP A 220 -15.54 -21.19 -4.36
C ASP A 220 -15.51 -20.48 -5.73
N LEU A 221 -16.32 -19.41 -5.90
CA LEU A 221 -16.34 -18.60 -7.13
C LEU A 221 -15.36 -17.41 -7.10
N GLY A 222 -14.55 -17.29 -6.04
CA GLY A 222 -13.59 -16.20 -5.88
C GLY A 222 -14.23 -14.82 -5.70
N LEU A 223 -15.47 -14.76 -5.19
CA LEU A 223 -16.19 -13.50 -4.94
C LEU A 223 -15.62 -12.71 -3.76
N TRP A 224 -14.80 -13.34 -2.92
CA TRP A 224 -13.98 -12.67 -1.89
C TRP A 224 -13.11 -11.54 -2.43
N ARG A 225 -12.82 -11.54 -3.74
CA ARG A 225 -12.12 -10.47 -4.44
C ARG A 225 -12.97 -9.22 -4.66
N TRP A 226 -14.21 -9.17 -4.14
CA TRP A 226 -15.08 -8.00 -4.17
C TRP A 226 -15.75 -7.79 -2.81
N ARG A 227 -15.47 -6.64 -2.18
CA ARG A 227 -16.10 -6.24 -0.93
C ARG A 227 -17.56 -5.88 -1.14
N ARG A 228 -17.86 -5.18 -2.23
CA ARG A 228 -19.22 -4.95 -2.71
C ARG A 228 -19.54 -5.93 -3.82
N LYS A 229 -20.67 -6.64 -3.70
CA LYS A 229 -21.15 -7.58 -4.71
C LYS A 229 -21.11 -6.95 -6.12
N PRO A 230 -20.43 -7.59 -7.08
CA PRO A 230 -20.46 -7.13 -8.46
C PRO A 230 -21.81 -7.47 -9.11
N LYS A 231 -22.28 -6.62 -10.03
CA LYS A 231 -23.60 -6.76 -10.68
C LYS A 231 -23.81 -8.09 -11.41
N TRP A 232 -22.74 -8.69 -11.93
CA TRP A 232 -22.77 -9.96 -12.65
C TRP A 232 -22.73 -11.18 -11.72
N SER A 233 -22.54 -11.00 -10.40
CA SER A 233 -22.46 -12.12 -9.46
C SER A 233 -23.78 -12.88 -9.42
N PRO A 234 -23.78 -14.20 -9.67
CA PRO A 234 -24.98 -15.02 -9.54
C PRO A 234 -25.37 -15.24 -8.08
N VAL A 235 -24.43 -15.01 -7.16
CA VAL A 235 -24.60 -15.17 -5.71
C VAL A 235 -24.86 -13.81 -5.09
N ASP A 236 -25.89 -13.73 -4.24
CA ASP A 236 -26.13 -12.55 -3.43
C ASP A 236 -25.39 -12.61 -2.10
N TYR A 237 -24.80 -11.49 -1.71
CA TYR A 237 -24.11 -11.35 -0.43
C TYR A 237 -23.95 -9.88 -0.05
N VAL A 238 -23.97 -9.61 1.25
CA VAL A 238 -23.74 -8.28 1.82
C VAL A 238 -22.71 -8.43 2.95
N ILE A 239 -21.72 -7.55 2.94
CA ILE A 239 -20.72 -7.45 4.02
C ILE A 239 -21.02 -6.16 4.77
N GLU A 240 -21.54 -6.28 5.98
CA GLU A 240 -21.76 -5.14 6.88
C GLU A 240 -20.70 -5.11 7.98
N GLU A 241 -20.02 -3.97 8.12
CA GLU A 241 -19.11 -3.70 9.24
C GLU A 241 -19.59 -2.46 10.00
N LYS A 242 -19.83 -2.62 11.30
CA LYS A 242 -20.17 -1.49 12.19
C LYS A 242 -18.89 -1.02 12.87
N ARG A 243 -18.71 0.30 12.96
CA ARG A 243 -17.58 0.88 13.70
C ARG A 243 -17.80 0.71 15.19
N GLU A 244 -16.88 -0.01 15.82
CA GLU A 244 -16.83 -0.16 17.27
C GLU A 244 -15.76 0.76 17.87
N TYR A 245 -16.10 1.36 18.99
CA TYR A 245 -15.28 2.35 19.69
C TYR A 245 -14.90 1.83 21.07
N ASN A 246 -13.87 0.97 21.11
CA ASN A 246 -13.36 0.40 22.36
C ASN A 246 -12.52 1.45 23.11
N ILE A 247 -13.20 2.30 23.89
CA ILE A 247 -12.60 3.43 24.61
C ILE A 247 -11.67 2.97 25.73
N GLU A 248 -12.09 1.94 26.48
CA GLU A 248 -11.37 1.41 27.63
C GLU A 248 -9.97 0.93 27.21
N GLY A 249 -8.94 1.42 27.92
CA GLY A 249 -7.53 1.13 27.62
C GLY A 249 -6.93 1.92 26.45
N ASN A 250 -7.72 2.73 25.74
CA ASN A 250 -7.27 3.59 24.65
C ASN A 250 -7.33 5.09 24.99
N GLU A 251 -7.53 5.48 26.24
CA GLU A 251 -7.71 6.88 26.64
C GLU A 251 -6.52 7.75 26.28
N LYS A 252 -5.30 7.27 26.54
CA LYS A 252 -4.05 7.98 26.17
C LYS A 252 -3.91 8.11 24.65
N ARG A 253 -4.34 7.11 23.90
CA ARG A 253 -4.31 7.11 22.42
C ARG A 253 -5.28 8.17 21.88
N ILE A 254 -6.50 8.15 22.40
CA ILE A 254 -7.56 9.07 22.03
C ILE A 254 -7.12 10.51 22.32
N GLU A 255 -6.61 10.77 23.52
CA GLU A 255 -6.12 12.08 23.92
C GLU A 255 -4.98 12.57 23.01
N ASN A 256 -4.02 11.70 22.68
CA ASN A 256 -2.93 12.01 21.75
C ASN A 256 -3.43 12.39 20.35
N PHE A 257 -4.43 11.66 19.83
CA PHE A 257 -4.97 11.89 18.49
C PHE A 257 -5.92 13.07 18.42
N LEU A 258 -6.66 13.36 19.48
CA LEU A 258 -7.42 14.60 19.60
C LEU A 258 -6.50 15.82 19.52
N GLY A 259 -5.24 15.68 19.96
CA GLY A 259 -4.17 16.67 19.75
C GLY A 259 -3.90 17.05 18.30
N ILE A 260 -4.37 16.28 17.31
CA ILE A 260 -4.33 16.70 15.89
C ILE A 260 -5.09 18.03 15.69
N LEU A 261 -6.13 18.29 16.48
CA LEU A 261 -6.99 19.46 16.34
C LEU A 261 -6.50 20.69 17.10
N GLY A 262 -5.56 20.52 18.05
CA GLY A 262 -5.06 21.59 18.90
C GLY A 262 -4.76 21.13 20.33
N GLU A 263 -4.64 22.09 21.25
CA GLU A 263 -4.45 21.82 22.68
C GLU A 263 -5.66 21.08 23.28
N VAL A 264 -5.41 19.97 23.97
CA VAL A 264 -6.45 19.12 24.56
C VAL A 264 -6.60 19.41 26.05
N LYS A 265 -7.80 19.85 26.45
CA LYS A 265 -8.17 20.03 27.87
C LYS A 265 -9.15 18.95 28.27
N LYS A 266 -8.79 18.13 29.26
CA LYS A 266 -9.59 16.98 29.72
C LYS A 266 -10.17 17.21 31.11
N ARG A 267 -11.45 16.89 31.28
CA ARG A 267 -12.15 16.82 32.57
C ARG A 267 -13.03 15.57 32.61
N GLY A 268 -12.53 14.50 33.24
CA GLY A 268 -13.19 13.20 33.25
C GLY A 268 -13.35 12.63 31.83
N LYS A 269 -14.61 12.38 31.42
CA LYS A 269 -14.97 11.88 30.08
C LYS A 269 -15.19 12.98 29.02
N LYS A 270 -14.97 14.25 29.40
CA LYS A 270 -15.16 15.41 28.53
C LYS A 270 -13.82 15.99 28.12
N TYR A 271 -13.70 16.29 26.82
CA TYR A 271 -12.54 16.91 26.21
C TYR A 271 -12.96 18.23 25.57
N VAL A 272 -12.08 19.22 25.62
CA VAL A 272 -12.22 20.47 24.88
C VAL A 272 -10.97 20.63 24.02
N VAL A 273 -11.15 20.74 22.71
CA VAL A 273 -10.06 20.91 21.75
C VAL A 273 -10.46 21.95 20.71
N ASN A 274 -9.72 23.06 20.64
CA ASN A 274 -10.03 24.17 19.74
C ASN A 274 -11.52 24.57 19.79
N GLU A 275 -12.04 24.85 20.99
CA GLU A 275 -13.44 25.20 21.28
C GLU A 275 -14.49 24.08 21.08
N VAL A 276 -14.11 22.94 20.47
CA VAL A 276 -15.00 21.78 20.31
C VAL A 276 -15.10 21.01 21.62
N LYS A 277 -16.33 20.90 22.15
CA LYS A 277 -16.63 20.09 23.33
C LYS A 277 -16.96 18.67 22.88
N ILE A 278 -16.22 17.69 23.39
CA ILE A 278 -16.35 16.28 23.03
C ILE A 278 -16.66 15.49 24.30
N GLU A 279 -17.71 14.66 24.25
CA GLU A 279 -18.06 13.74 25.32
C GLU A 279 -17.91 12.30 24.82
N ILE A 280 -17.09 11.52 25.54
CA ILE A 280 -16.81 10.13 25.20
C ILE A 280 -17.45 9.23 26.26
N GLY A 281 -18.66 8.75 25.96
CA GLY A 281 -19.43 7.81 26.77
C GLY A 281 -19.72 6.51 26.03
N LYS A 282 -20.93 5.98 26.17
CA LYS A 282 -21.44 4.90 25.30
C LYS A 282 -21.51 5.34 23.83
N GLU A 283 -21.73 6.63 23.63
CA GLU A 283 -21.67 7.29 22.33
C GLU A 283 -20.62 8.40 22.38
N ILE A 284 -20.08 8.72 21.21
CA ILE A 284 -19.21 9.88 21.01
C ILE A 284 -20.08 11.02 20.51
N LYS A 285 -20.14 12.12 21.28
CA LYS A 285 -20.86 13.34 20.93
C LYS A 285 -19.88 14.51 20.84
N ALA A 286 -20.02 15.35 19.83
CA ALA A 286 -19.20 16.56 19.69
C ALA A 286 -20.06 17.78 19.35
N SER A 287 -19.71 18.95 19.88
CA SER A 287 -20.45 20.20 19.63
C SER A 287 -20.40 20.66 18.18
N SER A 288 -19.37 20.27 17.43
CA SER A 288 -19.23 20.50 15.99
C SER A 288 -18.31 19.43 15.37
N ASN A 289 -18.32 19.30 14.04
CA ASN A 289 -17.46 18.39 13.29
C ASN A 289 -17.47 16.92 13.78
N GLU A 290 -18.60 16.43 14.29
CA GLU A 290 -18.68 15.14 14.98
C GLU A 290 -18.14 13.96 14.16
N LYS A 291 -18.40 13.93 12.85
CA LYS A 291 -17.86 12.91 11.95
C LYS A 291 -16.33 12.86 11.98
N VAL A 292 -15.68 14.02 11.93
CA VAL A 292 -14.22 14.14 11.97
C VAL A 292 -13.69 13.68 13.33
N ILE A 293 -14.34 14.08 14.43
CA ILE A 293 -13.99 13.61 15.78
C ILE A 293 -14.07 12.09 15.88
N LYS A 294 -15.18 11.51 15.38
CA LYS A 294 -15.37 10.06 15.32
C LYS A 294 -14.30 9.38 14.47
N ASP A 295 -13.88 9.96 13.35
CA ASP A 295 -12.78 9.43 12.52
C ASP A 295 -11.43 9.47 13.24
N ILE A 296 -11.13 10.57 13.96
CA ILE A 296 -9.90 10.72 14.77
C ILE A 296 -9.85 9.67 15.87
N ILE A 297 -10.93 9.52 16.64
CA ILE A 297 -11.04 8.55 17.72
C ILE A 297 -10.95 7.12 17.17
N TYR A 298 -11.66 6.83 16.08
CA TYR A 298 -11.64 5.50 15.45
C TYR A 298 -10.22 5.12 15.01
N ARG A 299 -9.50 6.06 14.38
CA ARG A 299 -8.10 5.87 13.99
C ARG A 299 -7.17 5.71 15.19
N ALA A 300 -7.40 6.45 16.28
CA ALA A 300 -6.58 6.36 17.48
C ALA A 300 -6.59 4.95 18.08
N ILE A 301 -7.78 4.35 18.15
CA ILE A 301 -8.05 3.02 18.70
C ILE A 301 -7.50 1.94 17.75
N ASN A 302 -7.93 1.98 16.49
CA ASN A 302 -7.75 0.91 15.50
C ASN A 302 -6.50 1.06 14.62
N CYS A 303 -5.51 1.85 15.06
CA CYS A 303 -4.28 2.04 14.31
C CYS A 303 -3.53 0.70 14.11
N VAL A 304 -3.32 0.32 12.85
CA VAL A 304 -2.58 -0.90 12.44
C VAL A 304 -1.07 -0.69 12.24
N GLY A 305 -0.50 0.45 12.63
CA GLY A 305 0.95 0.68 12.52
C GLY A 305 1.51 0.75 11.09
N CYS A 306 0.68 1.02 10.09
CA CYS A 306 1.11 0.95 8.69
C CYS A 306 2.17 1.99 8.28
N GLY A 307 2.26 3.13 8.97
CA GLY A 307 3.26 4.16 8.71
C GLY A 307 2.91 5.16 7.59
N VAL A 308 1.79 4.99 6.89
CA VAL A 308 1.35 5.88 5.78
C VAL A 308 1.34 7.35 6.21
N CYS A 309 0.83 7.65 7.41
CA CYS A 309 0.75 9.00 7.95
C CYS A 309 2.12 9.69 8.16
N ILE A 310 3.21 8.94 8.34
CA ILE A 310 4.55 9.50 8.57
C ILE A 310 5.04 10.25 7.33
N SER A 311 4.75 9.74 6.14
CA SER A 311 5.08 10.43 4.87
C SER A 311 4.22 11.65 4.57
N LYS A 312 3.05 11.75 5.22
CA LYS A 312 2.16 12.91 5.08
C LYS A 312 2.49 14.02 6.06
N CYS A 313 3.28 13.73 7.09
CA CYS A 313 3.64 14.71 8.10
C CYS A 313 4.93 15.43 7.73
N ASN A 314 4.80 16.65 7.18
CA ASN A 314 5.93 17.51 6.84
C ASN A 314 6.65 18.07 8.08
N SER A 315 6.00 18.12 9.24
CA SER A 315 6.59 18.59 10.50
C SER A 315 7.24 17.47 11.31
N ASN A 316 7.37 16.26 10.76
CA ASN A 316 7.94 15.09 11.44
C ASN A 316 7.30 14.77 12.81
N ALA A 317 6.04 15.13 12.98
CA ALA A 317 5.33 14.98 14.23
C ALA A 317 4.79 13.58 14.53
N ILE A 318 4.95 12.63 13.61
CA ILE A 318 4.36 11.28 13.73
C ILE A 318 5.46 10.23 13.75
N TYR A 319 5.40 9.33 14.75
CA TYR A 319 6.32 8.20 14.91
C TYR A 319 5.56 6.90 15.23
N ILE A 320 6.17 5.73 15.01
CA ILE A 320 5.59 4.44 15.41
C ILE A 320 6.21 4.01 16.75
N LYS A 321 5.36 3.66 17.73
CA LYS A 321 5.76 3.05 18.99
C LYS A 321 4.79 1.91 19.33
N ASN A 322 5.35 0.73 19.63
CA ASN A 322 4.58 -0.50 19.91
C ASN A 322 3.54 -0.81 18.83
N GLY A 323 3.96 -0.75 17.56
CA GLY A 323 3.08 -1.05 16.42
C GLY A 323 1.94 -0.04 16.18
N LYS A 324 1.91 1.11 16.85
CA LYS A 324 0.89 2.15 16.64
C LYS A 324 1.53 3.52 16.38
N ALA A 325 0.87 4.36 15.58
CA ALA A 325 1.34 5.71 15.26
C ALA A 325 1.00 6.69 16.38
N TRP A 326 1.94 7.48 16.87
CA TRP A 326 1.79 8.50 17.91
C TRP A 326 2.21 9.88 17.40
N ILE A 327 1.72 10.93 18.06
CA ILE A 327 1.91 12.32 17.66
C ILE A 327 2.70 13.05 18.75
N ASN A 328 3.73 13.80 18.38
CA ASN A 328 4.52 14.65 19.29
C ASN A 328 4.18 16.14 19.13
N GLU A 329 4.86 16.98 19.87
CA GLU A 329 4.70 18.44 19.96
C GLU A 329 5.00 19.19 18.66
N HIS A 330 5.69 18.60 17.68
CA HIS A 330 5.94 19.23 16.39
C HIS A 330 4.69 19.26 15.47
N CYS A 331 3.55 18.77 15.95
CA CYS A 331 2.31 18.77 15.17
C CYS A 331 1.82 20.21 14.92
N ILE A 332 1.64 20.57 13.66
CA ILE A 332 1.12 21.89 13.25
C ILE A 332 -0.40 21.89 13.00
N HIS A 333 -1.11 20.85 13.45
CA HIS A 333 -2.56 20.71 13.36
C HIS A 333 -3.18 20.80 11.94
N CYS A 334 -2.41 20.50 10.89
CA CYS A 334 -2.86 20.61 9.49
C CYS A 334 -3.80 19.48 9.01
N MET A 335 -4.03 18.45 9.84
CA MET A 335 -4.88 17.29 9.57
C MET A 335 -4.54 16.39 8.37
N GLN A 336 -3.54 16.72 7.53
CA GLN A 336 -3.18 15.96 6.32
C GLN A 336 -2.89 14.46 6.56
N CYS A 337 -2.52 14.09 7.79
CA CYS A 337 -2.31 12.69 8.16
C CYS A 337 -3.60 11.85 8.25
N MET A 338 -4.78 12.49 8.21
CA MET A 338 -6.10 11.86 8.27
C MET A 338 -6.61 11.43 6.89
N ASP A 339 -6.26 12.15 5.83
CA ASP A 339 -6.85 12.02 4.49
C ASP A 339 -6.79 10.60 3.92
N GLU A 340 -5.70 9.88 4.21
CA GLU A 340 -5.36 8.61 3.56
C GLU A 340 -5.10 7.49 4.54
N CYS A 341 -5.54 7.64 5.79
CA CYS A 341 -5.39 6.58 6.78
C CYS A 341 -6.22 5.36 6.37
N PRO A 342 -5.61 4.16 6.17
CA PRO A 342 -6.33 2.97 5.75
C PRO A 342 -7.54 2.64 6.65
N VAL A 343 -7.39 2.85 7.96
CA VAL A 343 -8.43 2.63 8.98
C VAL A 343 -9.66 3.51 8.78
N ILE A 344 -9.53 4.66 8.13
CA ILE A 344 -10.63 5.61 7.92
C ILE A 344 -11.24 5.45 6.53
N VAL A 345 -10.38 5.31 5.51
CA VAL A 345 -10.80 5.32 4.10
C VAL A 345 -11.39 3.98 3.64
N PHE A 346 -10.95 2.88 4.24
CA PHE A 346 -11.56 1.57 4.03
C PHE A 346 -12.65 1.39 5.10
N LYS A 347 -13.91 1.33 4.63
CA LYS A 347 -15.12 1.26 5.44
C LYS A 347 -15.94 0.04 5.10
#